data_AF-A0AAF0VCL5-F1
#
_entry.id   AF-A0AAF0VCL5-F1
#
_cell.length_a   1.000
_cell.length_b   1.000
_cell.length_c   1.000
_cell.angle_alpha   90.00
_cell.angle_beta   90.00
_cell.angle_gamma   90.00
#
_symmetry.space_group_name_H-M   'P 1'
#
loop_
_entity.id
_entity.type
_entity.pdbx_description
1 polymer ?
#
loop_
_entity_poly.entity_id
_entity_poly.type
_entity_poly.pdbx_seq_one_letter_code
_entity_poly.pdbx_strand_id
1 'polypeptide(L)' 'VVPSPKVSDTVVEPYNATLSVHQLVENSDETFCIDNEALYEICMRTLKLSNPSYGDLNHLVSAVMSGVTTCLR' A
#
# COMPACT_ATOMS: atom_id res chain seq x y z
N VAL A 1 -3.47 -0.23 3.04
CA VAL A 1 -2.90 0.91 2.29
C VAL A 1 -3.02 2.13 3.18
N VAL A 2 -1.92 2.82 3.45
CA VAL A 2 -1.88 4.00 4.31
C VAL A 2 -2.01 5.27 3.45
N PRO A 3 -2.61 6.34 3.98
CA PRO A 3 -2.75 7.59 3.23
C PRO A 3 -1.39 8.22 2.94
N SER A 4 -1.23 8.80 1.74
CA SER A 4 -0.05 9.60 1.36
C SER A 4 -0.46 11.06 1.12
N PRO A 5 0.35 12.06 1.52
CA PRO A 5 0.04 13.46 1.32
C PRO A 5 -0.12 13.88 -0.15
N LYS A 6 0.57 13.20 -1.09
CA LYS A 6 0.59 13.59 -2.51
C LYS A 6 -0.42 12.84 -3.38
N VAL A 7 -0.88 11.69 -2.90
CA VAL A 7 -1.80 10.80 -3.62
C VAL A 7 -3.12 10.60 -2.84
N SER A 8 -3.40 11.49 -1.89
CA SER A 8 -4.62 11.46 -1.07
C SER A 8 -5.84 11.80 -1.93
N ASP A 9 -6.80 10.88 -2.00
CA ASP A 9 -8.05 11.06 -2.76
C ASP A 9 -9.13 11.71 -1.90
N THR A 10 -9.04 11.63 -0.56
CA THR A 10 -10.06 12.16 0.36
C THR A 10 -9.48 12.99 1.51
N VAL A 11 -10.07 14.16 1.75
CA VAL A 11 -9.64 15.08 2.85
C VAL A 11 -9.84 14.49 4.26
N VAL A 12 -10.61 13.41 4.40
CA VAL A 12 -10.90 12.74 5.67
C VAL A 12 -10.01 11.52 5.94
N GLU A 13 -9.07 11.22 5.05
CA GLU A 13 -8.11 10.11 5.21
C GLU A 13 -7.37 10.11 6.56
N PRO A 14 -6.91 11.25 7.11
CA PRO A 14 -6.25 11.25 8.42
C PRO A 14 -7.16 10.78 9.56
N TYR A 15 -8.46 11.11 9.52
CA TYR A 15 -9.44 10.67 10.51
C TYR A 15 -9.69 9.17 10.41
N ASN A 16 -9.89 8.67 9.19
CA ASN A 16 -10.13 7.24 8.93
C ASN A 16 -8.90 6.40 9.32
N ALA A 17 -7.70 6.86 9.00
CA ALA A 17 -6.45 6.19 9.36
C ALA A 17 -6.28 6.12 10.88
N THR A 18 -6.46 7.24 11.59
CA THR A 18 -6.30 7.28 13.05
C THR A 18 -7.27 6.33 13.75
N LEU A 19 -8.55 6.34 13.35
CA LEU A 19 -9.55 5.46 13.95
C LEU A 19 -9.29 3.98 13.64
N SER A 20 -8.90 3.66 12.40
CA SER A 20 -8.66 2.27 11.98
C SER A 20 -7.38 1.70 12.60
N VAL A 21 -6.32 2.50 12.72
CA VAL A 21 -5.05 2.08 13.32
C VAL A 21 -5.24 1.71 14.79
N HIS A 22 -6.07 2.45 15.53
CA HIS A 22 -6.35 2.12 16.92
C HIS A 22 -6.90 0.69 17.07
N GLN A 23 -7.86 0.29 16.23
CA GLN A 23 -8.40 -1.07 16.25
C GLN A 23 -7.42 -2.12 15.73
N LEU A 24 -6.59 -1.78 14.74
CA LEU A 24 -5.57 -2.68 14.21
C LEU A 24 -4.49 -3.01 15.25
N VAL A 25 -4.09 -2.05 16.08
CA VAL A 25 -3.09 -2.25 17.15
C VAL A 25 -3.57 -3.28 18.18
N GLU A 26 -4.87 -3.33 18.46
CA GLU A 26 -5.41 -4.25 19.48
C GLU A 26 -5.72 -5.64 18.92
N ASN A 27 -6.07 -5.75 17.64
CA ASN A 27 -6.66 -6.98 17.07
C ASN A 27 -5.80 -7.66 15.99
N SER A 28 -4.75 -7.01 15.48
CA SER A 28 -3.93 -7.54 14.39
C SER A 28 -2.57 -8.00 14.90
N ASP A 29 -2.21 -9.26 14.63
CA ASP A 29 -0.89 -9.81 14.97
C ASP A 29 0.21 -9.29 14.03
N GLU A 30 -0.13 -9.00 12.77
CA GLU A 30 0.79 -8.46 11.77
C GLU A 30 0.02 -7.59 10.75
N THR A 31 0.58 -6.44 10.38
CA THR A 31 -0.04 -5.54 9.41
C THR A 31 0.99 -5.02 8.41
N PHE A 32 0.70 -5.17 7.12
CA PHE A 32 1.53 -4.62 6.04
C PHE A 32 1.07 -3.21 5.66
N CYS A 33 1.87 -2.20 5.99
CA CYS A 33 1.62 -0.81 5.61
C CYS A 33 2.13 -0.55 4.18
N ILE A 34 1.19 -0.42 3.24
CA ILE A 34 1.48 -0.14 1.83
C ILE A 34 1.21 1.34 1.55
N ASP A 35 2.24 2.07 1.14
CA ASP A 35 2.15 3.47 0.72
C ASP A 35 2.10 3.56 -0.81
N ASN A 36 1.04 4.17 -1.33
CA ASN A 36 0.87 4.37 -2.77
C ASN A 36 1.98 5.25 -3.35
N GLU A 37 2.45 6.29 -2.65
CA GLU A 37 3.51 7.17 -3.16
C GLU A 37 4.82 6.41 -3.35
N ALA A 38 5.19 5.58 -2.37
CA ALA A 38 6.35 4.70 -2.49
C ALA A 38 6.20 3.69 -3.64
N LEU A 39 5.00 3.12 -3.84
CA LEU A 39 4.73 2.24 -4.98
C LEU A 39 4.86 2.99 -6.31
N TYR A 40 4.33 4.21 -6.41
CA TYR A 40 4.47 5.08 -7.57
C TYR A 40 5.95 5.36 -7.88
N GLU A 41 6.76 5.68 -6.86
CA GLU A 41 8.20 5.89 -7.03
C GLU A 41 8.92 4.62 -7.50
N ILE A 42 8.59 3.44 -6.96
CA ILE A 42 9.18 2.17 -7.41
C ILE A 42 8.82 1.90 -8.88
N CYS A 43 7.55 2.10 -9.26
CA CYS A 43 7.09 1.89 -10.63
C CYS A 43 7.76 2.86 -11.62
N MET A 44 7.91 4.13 -11.25
CA MET A 44 8.56 5.12 -12.10
C MET A 44 10.08 4.95 -12.17
N ARG A 45 10.74 4.75 -11.02
CA ARG A 45 12.21 4.77 -10.93
C ARG A 45 12.83 3.42 -11.28
N THR A 46 12.24 2.32 -10.81
CA THR A 46 12.80 0.97 -10.97
C THR A 46 12.24 0.30 -12.22
N LEU A 47 10.92 0.32 -12.38
CA LEU A 47 10.23 -0.30 -13.53
C LEU A 47 10.22 0.61 -14.79
N LYS A 48 10.67 1.86 -14.66
CA LYS A 48 10.76 2.86 -15.76
C LYS A 48 9.44 3.09 -16.47
N LEU A 49 8.32 2.93 -15.76
CA LEU A 49 6.99 3.23 -16.28
C LEU A 49 6.78 4.74 -16.22
N SER A 50 6.54 5.36 -17.38
CA SER A 50 6.34 6.81 -17.49
C SER A 50 5.04 7.30 -16.85
N ASN A 51 4.00 6.46 -16.83
CA ASN A 51 2.72 6.78 -16.21
C ASN A 51 2.07 5.52 -15.62
N PRO A 52 2.54 5.05 -14.44
CA PRO A 52 2.02 3.83 -13.83
C PRO A 52 0.54 3.95 -13.49
N SER A 53 -0.22 2.92 -13.83
CA SER A 53 -1.65 2.81 -13.56
C SER A 53 -1.90 2.04 -12.26
N TYR A 54 -3.12 2.15 -11.69
CA TYR A 54 -3.52 1.31 -10.54
C TYR A 54 -3.37 -0.20 -10.82
N GLY A 55 -3.46 -0.63 -12.09
CA GLY A 55 -3.20 -2.01 -12.47
C GLY A 55 -1.75 -2.43 -12.20
N ASP A 56 -0.79 -1.56 -12.51
CA ASP A 56 0.64 -1.81 -12.28
C ASP A 56 0.98 -1.86 -10.79
N LEU A 57 0.40 -0.94 -10.01
CA LEU A 57 0.53 -0.92 -8.55
C LEU A 57 -0.04 -2.20 -7.93
N ASN A 58 -1.26 -2.59 -8.33
CA ASN A 58 -1.90 -3.79 -7.83
C ASN A 58 -1.12 -5.06 -8.20
N HIS A 59 -0.52 -5.11 -9.39
CA HIS A 59 0.34 -6.22 -9.79
C HIS A 59 1.55 -6.34 -8.86
N LEU A 60 2.24 -5.22 -8.58
CA LEU A 60 3.38 -5.20 -7.67
C LEU A 60 2.98 -5.67 -6.25
N VAL A 61 1.88 -5.16 -5.72
CA VAL A 61 1.35 -5.57 -4.40
C VAL A 61 1.04 -7.07 -4.39
N SER A 62 0.40 -7.59 -5.43
CA SER A 62 0.05 -9.01 -5.53
C SER A 62 1.28 -9.92 -5.52
N ALA A 63 2.36 -9.51 -6.20
CA ALA A 63 3.61 -10.26 -6.22
C ALA A 63 4.26 -10.35 -4.83
N VAL A 64 4.26 -9.23 -4.07
CA VAL A 64 4.78 -9.21 -2.70
C VAL A 64 3.96 -10.12 -1.79
N MET A 65 2.62 -10.03 -1.83
CA MET A 65 1.73 -10.86 -1.01
C MET A 65 1.84 -12.36 -1.35
N SER A 66 2.02 -12.68 -2.64
CA SER A 66 2.28 -14.05 -3.08
C SER A 66 3.60 -14.58 -2.51
N GLY A 67 4.65 -13.76 -2.52
CA GLY A 67 5.96 -14.07 -1.93
C GLY A 67 5.90 -14.37 -0.44
N VAL A 68 5.22 -13.51 0.34
CA VAL A 68 5.06 -13.70 1.80
C VAL A 68 4.37 -15.03 2.13
N THR A 69 3.37 -15.42 1.33
CA THR A 69 2.60 -16.64 1.55
C THR A 69 3.19 -17.88 0.88
N THR A 70 4.34 -17.77 0.19
CA THR A 70 4.92 -18.89 -0.57
C THR A 70 5.33 -20.06 0.33
N CYS A 71 5.87 -19.80 1.52
CA CYS A 71 6.29 -20.85 2.47
C CYS A 71 5.12 -21.65 3.08
N LEU A 72 3.89 -21.16 2.93
CA LEU A 72 2.68 -21.79 3.46
C LEU A 72 1.90 -22.57 2.39
N ARG A 73 2.30 -22.47 1.11
CA ARG A 73 1.76 -23.26 0.00
C ARG A 73 2.64 -24.48 -0.27
#